data_AF-A0A0G1NEY0-F1
#
_entry.id   AF-A0A0G1NEY0-F1
#
_cell.length_a   1.000
_cell.length_b   1.000
_cell.length_c   1.000
_cell.angle_alpha   90.00
_cell.angle_beta   90.00
_cell.angle_gamma   90.00
#
_symmetry.space_group_name_H-M   'P 1'
#
loop_
_entity.id
_entity.type
_entity.pdbx_description
1 polymer ?
#
loop_
_entity_poly.entity_id
_entity_poly.type
_entity_poly.pdbx_seq_one_letter_code
_entity_poly.pdbx_strand_id
1 'polypeptide(L)'
;MSGKNFSERFDAVFPDENFLNEGLASIWARQKVKSLEASMYRGENPQTVEEITNLALAYSIVTKYTSFVAFEEKPVTDQPGKTVQVPVELPEGASYEGIFGEVAPQGMSFEENIVAGIYSKDVRDTIAQLINLTYSIVLIIAVVLLLITLLIKIKHLFIKQPTSKKIKILFWVSAIGIVIMVISWMFASYLFILNFNASLFIALGTIALILLLIIWLIIRTIVKALACRRNKPKNEQRQTKKCTV
;
A
#
# COMPACT_ATOMS: atom_id res chain seq x y z
N MET A 1 -58.08 -53.93 -2.14
CA MET A 1 -58.51 -52.63 -1.58
C MET A 1 -58.83 -51.70 -2.74
N SER A 2 -60.11 -51.60 -3.14
CA SER A 2 -60.52 -50.69 -4.23
C SER A 2 -60.94 -49.35 -3.64
N GLY A 3 -60.12 -48.32 -3.82
CA GLY A 3 -60.50 -46.94 -3.49
C GLY A 3 -61.63 -46.48 -4.41
N LYS A 4 -62.71 -45.93 -3.83
CA LYS A 4 -63.76 -45.27 -4.62
C LYS A 4 -63.25 -43.91 -5.07
N ASN A 5 -63.59 -43.51 -6.30
CA ASN A 5 -63.25 -42.19 -6.82
C ASN A 5 -63.92 -41.12 -5.95
N PHE A 6 -63.12 -40.29 -5.29
CA PHE A 6 -63.56 -39.14 -4.51
C PHE A 6 -63.39 -37.88 -5.37
N SER A 7 -64.47 -37.11 -5.52
CA SER A 7 -64.44 -35.83 -6.22
C SER A 7 -65.29 -34.84 -5.44
N GLU A 8 -64.69 -33.73 -5.06
CA GLU A 8 -65.32 -32.60 -4.37
C GLU A 8 -65.08 -31.34 -5.20
N ARG A 9 -66.09 -30.49 -5.32
CA ARG A 9 -66.00 -29.21 -6.04
C ARG A 9 -66.05 -28.08 -5.02
N PHE A 10 -65.13 -27.13 -5.16
CA PHE A 10 -65.10 -25.92 -4.35
C PHE A 10 -65.39 -24.72 -5.26
N ASP A 11 -66.35 -23.89 -4.86
CA ASP A 11 -66.58 -22.61 -5.51
C ASP A 11 -65.53 -21.62 -5.00
N ALA A 12 -64.47 -21.42 -5.78
CA ALA A 12 -63.40 -20.49 -5.48
C ALA A 12 -63.58 -19.20 -6.28
N VAL A 13 -63.71 -18.08 -5.58
CA VAL A 13 -63.65 -16.74 -6.18
C VAL A 13 -62.26 -16.19 -5.95
N PHE A 14 -61.47 -16.07 -7.02
CA PHE A 14 -60.14 -15.49 -6.97
C PHE A 14 -60.23 -14.00 -7.33
N PRO A 15 -59.60 -13.10 -6.55
CA PRO A 15 -59.45 -11.71 -6.96
C PRO A 15 -58.48 -11.61 -8.14
N ASP A 16 -58.69 -10.62 -9.01
CA ASP A 16 -57.84 -10.40 -10.19
C ASP A 16 -56.38 -10.10 -9.81
N GLU A 17 -56.16 -9.44 -8.66
CA GLU A 17 -54.84 -9.20 -8.08
C GLU A 17 -54.85 -9.43 -6.56
N ASN A 18 -53.77 -10.02 -6.03
CA ASN A 18 -53.62 -10.26 -4.59
C ASN A 18 -52.15 -10.16 -4.13
N PHE A 19 -51.80 -9.02 -3.55
CA PHE A 19 -50.47 -8.74 -3.01
C PHE A 19 -50.20 -9.41 -1.65
N LEU A 20 -51.20 -9.98 -0.98
CA LEU A 20 -50.99 -10.70 0.29
C LEU A 20 -50.36 -12.08 0.08
N ASN A 21 -50.40 -12.60 -1.15
CA ASN A 21 -49.97 -13.96 -1.50
C ASN A 21 -48.87 -13.99 -2.55
N GLU A 22 -47.97 -12.99 -2.59
CA GLU A 22 -46.88 -12.90 -3.57
C GLU A 22 -46.00 -14.17 -3.63
N GLY A 23 -45.84 -14.87 -2.50
CA GLY A 23 -45.07 -16.12 -2.43
C GLY A 23 -45.75 -17.34 -3.07
N LEU A 24 -47.08 -17.33 -3.25
CA LEU A 24 -47.83 -18.50 -3.72
C LEU A 24 -47.43 -18.89 -5.16
N ALA A 25 -47.20 -17.89 -6.02
CA ALA A 25 -46.81 -18.11 -7.40
C ALA A 25 -45.42 -18.79 -7.50
N SER A 26 -44.45 -18.35 -6.68
CA SER A 26 -43.13 -18.98 -6.57
C SER A 26 -43.20 -20.41 -6.04
N ILE A 27 -44.04 -20.67 -5.04
CA ILE A 27 -44.23 -22.03 -4.48
C ILE A 27 -44.83 -22.96 -5.54
N TRP A 28 -45.90 -22.53 -6.21
CA TRP A 28 -46.52 -23.29 -7.30
C TRP A 28 -45.52 -23.57 -8.42
N ALA A 29 -44.76 -22.56 -8.85
CA ALA A 29 -43.79 -22.70 -9.92
C ALA A 29 -42.71 -23.74 -9.60
N ARG A 30 -42.15 -23.72 -8.38
CA ARG A 30 -41.16 -24.72 -7.94
C ARG A 30 -41.74 -26.13 -7.89
N GLN A 31 -42.98 -26.29 -7.44
CA GLN A 31 -43.66 -27.60 -7.44
C GLN A 31 -43.91 -28.09 -8.88
N LYS A 32 -44.31 -27.19 -9.78
CA LYS A 32 -44.52 -27.51 -11.19
C LYS A 32 -43.21 -27.94 -11.86
N VAL A 33 -42.09 -27.21 -11.68
CA VAL A 33 -40.76 -27.63 -12.16
C VAL A 33 -40.43 -29.02 -11.65
N LYS A 34 -40.54 -29.27 -10.34
CA LYS A 34 -40.24 -30.56 -9.74
C LYS A 34 -41.07 -31.69 -10.35
N SER A 35 -42.36 -31.45 -10.62
CA SER A 35 -43.24 -32.44 -11.26
C SER A 35 -42.83 -32.76 -12.70
N LEU A 36 -42.38 -31.74 -13.46
CA LEU A 36 -41.90 -31.90 -14.82
C LEU A 36 -40.57 -32.65 -14.86
N GLU A 37 -39.63 -32.32 -13.97
CA GLU A 37 -38.37 -33.05 -13.83
C GLU A 37 -38.62 -34.52 -13.46
N ALA A 38 -39.53 -34.80 -12.52
CA ALA A 38 -39.90 -36.16 -12.15
C ALA A 38 -40.52 -36.95 -13.31
N SER A 39 -41.25 -36.29 -14.22
CA SER A 39 -41.84 -36.93 -15.41
C SER A 39 -40.78 -37.44 -16.40
N MET A 40 -39.59 -36.83 -16.41
CA MET A 40 -38.46 -37.19 -17.29
C MET A 40 -37.51 -38.24 -16.69
N TYR A 41 -37.93 -38.99 -15.67
CA TYR A 41 -37.06 -40.00 -15.03
C TYR A 41 -36.55 -41.09 -15.99
N ARG A 42 -37.24 -41.35 -17.11
CA ARG A 42 -36.83 -42.32 -18.15
C ARG A 42 -35.94 -41.73 -19.24
N GLY A 43 -35.73 -40.41 -19.24
CA GLY A 43 -35.01 -39.69 -20.28
C GLY A 43 -35.58 -38.30 -20.51
N GLU A 44 -34.73 -37.41 -21.01
CA GLU A 44 -35.13 -36.04 -21.31
C GLU A 44 -36.04 -35.97 -22.54
N ASN A 45 -37.14 -35.22 -22.42
CA ASN A 45 -38.01 -34.87 -23.53
C ASN A 45 -37.79 -33.38 -23.87
N PRO A 46 -37.41 -33.02 -25.11
CA PRO A 46 -37.19 -31.63 -25.51
C PRO A 46 -38.34 -30.67 -25.16
N GLN A 47 -39.60 -31.12 -25.28
CA GLN A 47 -40.77 -30.30 -24.94
C GLN A 47 -40.84 -29.97 -23.45
N THR A 48 -40.52 -30.95 -22.60
CA THR A 48 -40.52 -30.77 -21.15
C THR A 48 -39.33 -29.94 -20.69
N VAL A 49 -38.18 -30.06 -21.36
CA VAL A 49 -37.00 -29.18 -21.13
C VAL A 49 -37.34 -27.72 -21.45
N GLU A 50 -38.01 -27.47 -22.57
CA GLU A 50 -38.47 -26.13 -22.95
C GLU A 50 -39.49 -25.58 -21.94
N GLU A 51 -40.47 -26.37 -21.50
CA GLU A 51 -41.45 -25.98 -20.48
C GLU A 51 -40.76 -25.62 -19.15
N ILE A 52 -39.80 -26.44 -18.69
CA ILE A 52 -39.02 -26.16 -17.48
C ILE A 52 -38.22 -24.87 -17.65
N THR A 53 -37.57 -24.67 -18.79
CA THR A 53 -36.74 -23.48 -19.05
C THR A 53 -37.59 -22.21 -19.04
N ASN A 54 -38.73 -22.21 -19.72
CA ASN A 54 -39.65 -21.07 -19.76
C ASN A 54 -40.20 -20.73 -18.37
N LEU A 55 -40.61 -21.75 -17.61
CA LEU A 55 -41.12 -21.56 -16.26
C LEU A 55 -40.03 -21.09 -15.29
N ALA A 56 -38.81 -21.59 -15.45
CA ALA A 56 -37.65 -21.15 -14.69
C ALA A 56 -37.29 -19.68 -14.95
N LEU A 57 -37.32 -19.24 -16.22
CA LEU A 57 -37.08 -17.84 -16.58
C LEU A 57 -38.20 -16.92 -16.09
N ALA A 58 -39.47 -17.32 -16.24
CA ALA A 58 -40.62 -16.52 -15.80
C ALA A 58 -40.64 -16.27 -14.29
N TYR A 59 -40.19 -17.24 -13.49
CA TYR A 59 -40.22 -17.17 -12.02
C TYR A 59 -38.84 -17.01 -11.38
N SER A 60 -37.78 -16.75 -12.15
CA SER A 60 -36.40 -16.63 -11.65
C SER A 60 -35.99 -17.82 -10.78
N ILE A 61 -36.16 -19.04 -11.29
CA ILE A 61 -35.81 -20.30 -10.63
C ILE A 61 -34.55 -20.85 -11.28
N VAL A 62 -33.57 -21.28 -10.47
CA VAL A 62 -32.40 -22.02 -10.96
C VAL A 62 -32.77 -23.49 -11.14
N THR A 63 -32.51 -24.04 -12.32
CA THR A 63 -32.74 -25.44 -12.69
C THR A 63 -31.52 -26.01 -13.39
N LYS A 64 -31.54 -27.28 -13.80
CA LYS A 64 -30.48 -27.88 -14.63
C LYS A 64 -30.24 -27.10 -15.95
N TYR A 65 -31.25 -26.34 -16.41
CA TYR A 65 -31.25 -25.66 -17.70
C TYR A 65 -31.06 -24.14 -17.60
N THR A 66 -30.92 -23.59 -16.39
CA THR A 66 -30.81 -22.14 -16.17
C THR A 66 -29.73 -21.83 -15.13
N SER A 67 -29.02 -20.71 -15.30
CA SER A 67 -28.00 -20.24 -14.35
C SER A 67 -28.11 -18.74 -14.12
N PHE A 68 -27.82 -18.31 -12.89
CA PHE A 68 -27.64 -16.90 -12.60
C PHE A 68 -26.18 -16.52 -12.79
N VAL A 69 -25.93 -15.66 -13.77
CA VAL A 69 -24.61 -15.10 -14.04
C VAL A 69 -24.66 -13.62 -13.66
N ALA A 70 -23.91 -13.27 -12.62
CA ALA A 70 -23.62 -11.87 -12.32
C ALA A 70 -22.39 -11.45 -13.12
N PHE A 71 -22.52 -10.39 -13.92
CA PHE A 71 -21.40 -9.78 -14.61
C PHE A 71 -21.04 -8.47 -13.92
N GLU A 72 -19.74 -8.27 -13.67
CA GLU A 72 -19.20 -7.03 -13.14
C GLU A 72 -18.43 -6.31 -14.26
N GLU A 73 -18.87 -5.11 -14.62
CA GLU A 73 -18.27 -4.32 -15.71
C GLU A 73 -16.92 -3.70 -15.33
N LYS A 74 -16.65 -3.49 -14.03
CA LYS A 74 -15.42 -2.85 -13.53
C LYS A 74 -14.92 -3.52 -12.26
N PRO A 75 -13.72 -4.12 -12.26
CA PRO A 75 -13.15 -4.71 -11.06
C PRO A 75 -12.44 -3.62 -10.25
N VAL A 76 -13.18 -2.74 -9.57
CA VAL A 76 -12.58 -1.81 -8.60
C VAL A 76 -13.55 -1.59 -7.45
N THR A 77 -13.26 -2.25 -6.32
CA THR A 77 -13.76 -1.77 -5.04
C THR A 77 -12.78 -0.69 -4.55
N ASP A 78 -13.26 0.54 -4.37
CA ASP A 78 -12.45 1.65 -3.84
C ASP A 78 -12.16 1.49 -2.33
N GLN A 79 -12.73 0.46 -1.69
CA GLN A 79 -12.66 0.23 -0.26
C GLN A 79 -12.22 -1.20 0.06
N PRO A 80 -11.31 -1.40 1.02
CA PRO A 80 -10.96 -2.73 1.49
C PRO A 80 -12.21 -3.46 1.99
N GLY A 81 -12.38 -4.72 1.58
CA GLY A 81 -13.52 -5.54 1.97
C GLY A 81 -13.61 -5.67 3.50
N LYS A 82 -14.83 -5.57 4.03
CA LYS A 82 -15.08 -5.72 5.47
C LYS A 82 -15.21 -7.20 5.81
N THR A 83 -14.23 -7.75 6.52
CA THR A 83 -14.33 -9.09 7.08
C THR A 83 -15.38 -9.08 8.20
N VAL A 84 -16.43 -9.90 8.03
CA VAL A 84 -17.41 -10.18 9.09
C VAL A 84 -17.15 -11.60 9.58
N GLN A 85 -16.89 -11.75 10.88
CA GLN A 85 -16.77 -13.07 11.47
C GLN A 85 -18.17 -13.70 11.55
N VAL A 86 -18.38 -14.76 10.78
CA VAL A 86 -19.60 -15.57 10.84
C VAL A 86 -19.38 -16.65 11.90
N PRO A 87 -20.17 -16.68 13.00
CA PRO A 87 -20.08 -17.74 13.98
C PRO A 87 -20.37 -19.09 13.32
N VAL A 88 -19.50 -20.07 13.53
CA VAL A 88 -19.74 -21.45 13.10
C VAL A 88 -20.41 -22.18 14.25
N GLU A 89 -21.60 -22.72 14.02
CA GLU A 89 -22.25 -23.61 14.98
C GLU A 89 -21.48 -24.94 15.03
N LEU A 90 -21.08 -25.35 16.23
CA LEU A 90 -20.44 -26.64 16.46
C LEU A 90 -21.50 -27.68 16.84
N PRO A 91 -21.44 -28.91 16.29
CA PRO A 91 -22.33 -29.98 16.71
C PRO A 91 -22.09 -30.36 18.18
N GLU A 92 -23.14 -30.84 18.83
CA GLU A 92 -23.09 -31.21 20.25
C GLU A 92 -22.02 -32.30 20.50
N GLY A 93 -21.09 -32.03 21.42
CA GLY A 93 -19.96 -32.92 21.72
C GLY A 93 -18.67 -32.67 20.93
N ALA A 94 -18.66 -31.71 19.98
CA ALA A 94 -17.44 -31.26 19.32
C ALA A 94 -16.78 -30.11 20.10
N SER A 95 -15.50 -30.27 20.44
CA SER A 95 -14.66 -29.14 20.90
C SER A 95 -13.94 -28.51 19.72
N TYR A 96 -13.84 -27.18 19.72
CA TYR A 96 -13.12 -26.44 18.69
C TYR A 96 -11.64 -26.85 18.67
N GLU A 97 -11.05 -27.01 19.85
CA GLU A 97 -9.66 -27.44 20.07
C GLU A 97 -9.41 -28.88 19.60
N GLY A 98 -10.41 -29.75 19.69
CA GLY A 98 -10.31 -31.14 19.24
C GLY A 98 -10.35 -31.30 17.72
N ILE A 99 -10.98 -30.36 17.01
CA ILE A 99 -11.11 -30.38 15.54
C ILE A 99 -9.99 -29.55 14.88
N PHE A 100 -9.67 -28.38 15.43
CA PHE A 100 -8.75 -27.41 14.82
C PHE A 100 -7.38 -27.33 15.51
N GLY A 101 -7.18 -28.07 16.60
CA GLY A 101 -5.97 -28.01 17.41
C GLY A 101 -5.90 -26.77 18.30
N GLU A 102 -4.94 -26.75 19.22
CA GLU A 102 -4.62 -25.57 20.02
C GLU A 102 -4.00 -24.51 19.09
N VAL A 103 -4.84 -23.63 18.55
CA VAL A 103 -4.37 -22.44 17.85
C VAL A 103 -3.81 -21.52 18.92
N ALA A 104 -2.49 -21.59 19.14
CA ALA A 104 -1.79 -20.63 19.97
C ALA A 104 -2.24 -19.22 19.53
N PRO A 105 -2.58 -18.31 20.46
CA PRO A 105 -3.02 -16.97 20.12
C PRO A 105 -1.79 -16.15 19.70
N GLN A 106 -1.22 -16.49 18.56
CA GLN A 106 -0.55 -15.49 17.77
C GLN A 106 -1.67 -14.70 17.12
N GLY A 107 -1.85 -13.47 17.58
CA GLY A 107 -2.56 -12.45 16.81
C GLY A 107 -1.85 -12.30 15.47
N MET A 108 -2.16 -13.21 14.55
CA MET A 108 -1.74 -13.14 13.17
C MET A 108 -2.80 -12.27 12.51
N SER A 109 -2.55 -10.96 12.53
CA SER A 109 -3.35 -9.98 11.82
C SER A 109 -3.47 -10.41 10.36
N PHE A 110 -4.71 -10.66 9.93
CA PHE A 110 -5.06 -10.96 8.55
C PHE A 110 -4.59 -9.85 7.57
N GLU A 111 -4.20 -8.68 8.09
CA GLU A 111 -3.57 -7.60 7.31
C GLU A 111 -2.20 -7.98 6.73
N GLU A 112 -1.43 -8.88 7.35
CA GLU A 112 -0.06 -9.18 6.87
C GLU A 112 -0.09 -10.10 5.63
N ASN A 113 -1.11 -10.96 5.51
CA ASN A 113 -1.26 -11.89 4.38
C ASN A 113 -1.93 -11.31 3.14
N ILE A 114 -2.73 -10.23 3.24
CA ILE A 114 -3.27 -9.60 2.03
C ILE A 114 -2.14 -8.88 1.27
N VAL A 115 -1.23 -8.21 1.96
CA VAL A 115 -0.06 -7.59 1.30
C VAL A 115 0.95 -8.66 0.84
N ALA A 116 1.21 -9.70 1.64
CA ALA A 116 2.12 -10.78 1.24
C ALA A 116 1.56 -11.68 0.11
N GLY A 117 0.23 -11.78 -0.03
CA GLY A 117 -0.45 -12.52 -1.09
C GLY A 117 -0.59 -11.74 -2.40
N ILE A 118 -0.64 -10.40 -2.35
CA ILE A 118 -0.62 -9.54 -3.55
C ILE A 118 0.81 -9.41 -4.11
N TYR A 119 1.84 -9.61 -3.29
CA TYR A 119 3.24 -9.60 -3.69
C TYR A 119 3.83 -11.02 -3.73
N SER A 120 3.72 -11.71 -4.87
CA SER A 120 4.39 -13.00 -5.06
C SER A 120 5.90 -12.88 -4.78
N LYS A 121 6.53 -13.99 -4.38
CA LYS A 121 7.99 -14.05 -4.16
C LYS A 121 8.77 -13.50 -5.37
N ASP A 122 8.25 -13.75 -6.58
CA ASP A 122 8.81 -13.23 -7.83
C ASP A 122 8.74 -11.69 -7.91
N VAL A 123 7.63 -11.09 -7.47
CA VAL A 123 7.49 -9.62 -7.43
C VAL A 123 8.43 -9.02 -6.38
N ARG A 124 8.59 -9.65 -5.21
CA ARG A 124 9.54 -9.19 -4.18
C ARG A 124 10.98 -9.23 -4.66
N ASP A 125 11.38 -10.33 -5.31
CA ASP A 125 12.74 -10.48 -5.85
C ASP A 125 12.96 -9.50 -7.01
N THR A 126 11.94 -9.25 -7.84
CA THR A 126 11.99 -8.24 -8.92
C THR A 126 12.13 -6.82 -8.38
N ILE A 127 11.39 -6.47 -7.33
CA ILE A 127 11.47 -5.15 -6.70
C ILE A 127 12.83 -4.96 -6.01
N ALA A 128 13.34 -5.98 -5.31
CA ALA A 128 14.67 -5.93 -4.70
C ALA A 128 15.77 -5.75 -5.76
N GLN A 129 15.67 -6.42 -6.91
CA GLN A 129 16.58 -6.22 -8.03
C GLN A 129 16.49 -4.79 -8.61
N LEU A 130 15.28 -4.26 -8.80
CA LEU A 130 15.08 -2.91 -9.33
C LEU A 130 15.69 -1.85 -8.40
N ILE A 131 15.50 -2.01 -7.10
CA ILE A 131 16.06 -1.13 -6.06
C ILE A 131 17.59 -1.17 -6.09
N ASN A 132 18.19 -2.36 -6.11
CA ASN A 132 19.65 -2.51 -6.12
C ASN A 132 20.28 -1.95 -7.42
N LEU A 133 19.60 -2.13 -8.56
CA LEU A 133 20.01 -1.53 -9.84
C LEU A 133 19.95 0.00 -9.78
N THR A 134 18.90 0.54 -9.18
CA THR A 134 18.72 2.00 -9.00
C THR A 134 19.85 2.58 -8.15
N TYR A 135 20.22 1.93 -7.04
CA TYR A 135 21.33 2.37 -6.20
C TYR A 135 22.67 2.31 -6.91
N SER A 136 22.92 1.25 -7.67
CA SER A 136 24.15 1.11 -8.45
C SER A 136 24.30 2.24 -9.47
N ILE A 137 23.22 2.61 -10.16
CA ILE A 137 23.21 3.72 -11.12
C ILE A 137 23.47 5.07 -10.41
N VAL A 138 22.79 5.34 -9.29
CA VAL A 138 22.97 6.57 -8.52
C VAL A 138 24.40 6.70 -7.99
N LEU A 139 24.99 5.60 -7.52
CA LEU A 139 26.37 5.57 -7.04
C LEU A 139 27.37 5.87 -8.18
N ILE A 140 27.15 5.29 -9.36
CA ILE A 140 27.98 5.58 -10.54
C ILE A 140 27.89 7.06 -10.92
N ILE A 141 26.68 7.63 -10.96
CA ILE A 141 26.47 9.06 -11.25
C ILE A 141 27.18 9.94 -10.22
N ALA A 142 27.07 9.61 -8.93
CA ALA A 142 27.74 10.36 -7.86
C ALA A 142 29.27 10.32 -7.99
N VAL A 143 29.85 9.16 -8.30
CA VAL A 143 31.30 9.01 -8.55
C VAL A 143 31.73 9.81 -9.78
N VAL A 144 30.95 9.78 -10.86
CA VAL A 144 31.21 10.56 -12.08
C VAL A 144 31.19 12.07 -11.77
N LEU A 145 30.19 12.55 -11.03
CA LEU A 145 30.13 13.95 -10.61
C LEU A 145 31.33 14.31 -9.71
N LEU A 146 31.75 13.43 -8.82
CA LEU A 146 32.94 13.64 -7.99
C LEU A 146 34.19 13.74 -8.87
N LEU A 147 34.38 12.84 -9.84
CA LEU A 147 35.49 12.89 -10.80
C LEU A 147 35.46 14.17 -11.64
N ILE A 148 34.29 14.59 -12.12
CA ILE A 148 34.13 15.86 -12.85
C ILE A 148 34.53 17.04 -11.97
N THR A 149 34.06 17.09 -10.71
CA THR A 149 34.44 18.16 -9.78
C THR A 149 35.94 18.14 -9.46
N LEU A 150 36.54 16.95 -9.36
CA LEU A 150 37.98 16.76 -9.19
C LEU A 150 38.75 17.28 -10.40
N LEU A 151 38.32 16.96 -11.62
CA LEU A 151 38.93 17.43 -12.87
C LEU A 151 38.82 18.95 -13.04
N ILE A 152 37.66 19.53 -12.73
CA ILE A 152 37.46 21.00 -12.70
C ILE A 152 38.43 21.63 -11.69
N LYS A 153 38.60 21.01 -10.51
CA LYS A 153 39.50 21.48 -9.45
C LYS A 153 40.98 21.36 -9.85
N ILE A 154 41.38 20.28 -10.54
CA ILE A 154 42.73 20.09 -11.11
C ILE A 154 43.00 21.15 -12.19
N LYS A 155 42.05 21.38 -13.10
CA LYS A 155 42.17 22.42 -14.14
C LYS A 155 42.29 23.82 -13.52
N HIS A 156 41.49 24.12 -12.50
CA HIS A 156 41.57 25.39 -11.78
C HIS A 156 42.89 25.55 -11.01
N LEU A 157 43.46 24.45 -10.48
CA LEU A 157 44.78 24.46 -9.81
C LEU A 157 45.92 24.78 -10.79
N PHE A 158 45.81 24.40 -12.07
CA PHE A 158 46.82 24.68 -13.08
C PHE A 158 46.72 26.08 -13.70
N ILE A 159 45.53 26.68 -13.77
CA ILE A 159 45.32 27.98 -14.45
C ILE A 159 45.60 29.19 -13.53
N LYS A 160 45.58 29.02 -12.20
CA LYS A 160 45.93 30.11 -11.29
C LYS A 160 46.48 29.54 -9.98
N GLN A 161 47.80 29.66 -9.77
CA GLN A 161 48.40 29.44 -8.45
C GLN A 161 47.74 30.39 -7.44
N PRO A 162 46.97 29.89 -6.43
CA PRO A 162 46.44 30.74 -5.40
C PRO A 162 47.57 31.07 -4.43
N THR A 163 48.06 32.30 -4.53
CA THR A 163 49.24 32.86 -3.84
C THR A 163 49.08 33.03 -2.31
N SER A 164 48.02 32.46 -1.72
CA SER A 164 47.73 32.59 -0.28
C SER A 164 47.26 31.27 0.34
N LYS A 165 47.97 30.82 1.39
CA LYS A 165 47.65 29.61 2.18
C LYS A 165 46.21 29.59 2.71
N LYS A 166 45.60 30.76 2.94
CA LYS A 166 44.26 30.90 3.53
C LYS A 166 43.13 30.51 2.57
N ILE A 167 43.33 30.72 1.26
CA ILE A 167 42.31 30.40 0.25
C ILE A 167 42.27 28.88 -0.01
N LYS A 168 43.42 28.20 0.07
CA LYS A 168 43.50 26.73 -0.06
C LYS A 168 42.70 26.00 1.02
N ILE A 169 42.76 26.46 2.28
CA ILE A 169 42.04 25.86 3.41
C ILE A 169 40.52 26.05 3.25
N LEU A 170 40.08 27.26 2.88
CA LEU A 170 38.66 27.56 2.70
C LEU A 170 38.01 26.68 1.61
N PHE A 171 38.75 26.39 0.54
CA PHE A 171 38.29 25.56 -0.57
C PHE A 171 38.24 24.05 -0.24
N TRP A 172 39.04 23.60 0.72
CA TRP A 172 38.99 22.22 1.22
C TRP A 172 37.85 22.01 2.21
N VAL A 173 37.62 22.98 3.09
CA VAL A 173 36.49 22.94 4.04
C VAL A 173 35.14 22.93 3.31
N SER A 174 35.00 23.73 2.24
CA SER A 174 33.77 23.72 1.43
C SER A 174 33.54 22.40 0.69
N ALA A 175 34.60 21.79 0.15
CA ALA A 175 34.49 20.52 -0.57
C ALA A 175 34.15 19.35 0.38
N ILE A 176 34.78 19.31 1.56
CA ILE A 176 34.47 18.31 2.59
C ILE A 176 33.02 18.47 3.08
N GLY A 177 32.54 19.71 3.23
CA GLY A 177 31.16 19.97 3.64
C GLY A 177 30.12 19.40 2.67
N ILE A 178 30.34 19.53 1.36
CA ILE A 178 29.42 18.99 0.35
C ILE A 178 29.42 17.45 0.39
N VAL A 179 30.59 16.83 0.54
CA VAL A 179 30.71 15.37 0.63
C VAL A 179 29.98 14.83 1.85
N ILE A 180 30.14 15.47 3.02
CA ILE A 180 29.43 15.08 4.25
C ILE A 180 27.92 15.25 4.09
N MET A 181 27.46 16.32 3.42
CA MET A 181 26.03 16.57 3.18
C MET A 181 25.41 15.46 2.31
N VAL A 182 26.11 15.02 1.26
CA VAL A 182 25.64 13.95 0.37
C VAL A 182 25.63 12.59 1.07
N ILE A 183 26.67 12.27 1.85
CA ILE A 183 26.74 11.02 2.62
C ILE A 183 25.64 10.97 3.68
N SER A 184 25.39 12.09 4.36
CA SER A 184 24.31 12.20 5.35
C SER A 184 22.93 11.99 4.72
N TRP A 185 22.70 12.50 3.51
CA TRP A 185 21.45 12.31 2.78
C TRP A 185 21.26 10.87 2.27
N MET A 186 22.34 10.21 1.83
CA MET A 186 22.33 8.78 1.49
C MET A 186 22.01 7.91 2.72
N PHE A 187 22.62 8.22 3.87
CA PHE A 187 22.39 7.48 5.11
C PHE A 187 20.95 7.65 5.62
N ALA A 188 20.39 8.86 5.53
CA ALA A 188 18.99 9.12 5.88
C ALA A 188 18.01 8.35 4.99
N SER A 189 18.27 8.30 3.68
CA SER A 189 17.45 7.53 2.73
C SER A 189 17.50 6.02 3.01
N TYR A 190 18.68 5.50 3.38
CA TYR A 190 18.85 4.09 3.74
C TYR A 190 18.12 3.70 5.03
N LEU A 191 18.14 4.58 6.04
CA LEU A 191 17.46 4.33 7.31
C LEU A 191 15.93 4.45 7.22
N PHE A 192 15.39 5.29 6.33
CA PHE A 192 13.95 5.38 6.07
C PHE A 192 13.35 4.06 5.55
N ILE A 193 14.13 3.29 4.79
CA ILE A 193 13.72 1.99 4.24
C ILE A 193 13.67 0.90 5.31
N LEU A 194 14.42 1.04 6.39
CA LEU A 194 14.40 0.09 7.53
C LEU A 194 13.22 0.32 8.50
N ASN A 195 12.24 1.13 8.13
CA ASN A 195 10.97 1.34 8.84
C ASN A 195 11.12 1.75 10.32
N PHE A 196 12.16 2.52 10.65
CA PHE A 196 12.28 3.14 11.97
C PHE A 196 11.40 4.41 12.05
N ASN A 197 10.73 4.60 13.20
CA ASN A 197 9.74 5.65 13.47
C ASN A 197 10.08 7.04 12.88
N ALA A 198 9.31 7.49 11.88
CA ALA A 198 9.50 8.74 11.15
C ALA A 198 9.57 10.02 12.03
N SER A 199 8.96 9.99 13.22
CA SER A 199 8.96 11.10 14.18
C SER A 199 10.35 11.38 14.77
N LEU A 200 11.15 10.35 15.01
CA LEU A 200 12.52 10.49 15.53
C LEU A 200 13.45 11.11 14.47
N PHE A 201 13.18 10.86 13.18
CA PHE A 201 13.97 11.38 12.06
C PHE A 201 13.77 12.87 11.82
N ILE A 202 12.52 13.36 11.87
CA ILE A 202 12.24 14.80 11.74
C ILE A 202 12.90 15.55 12.91
N ALA A 203 12.89 14.99 14.11
CA ALA A 203 13.55 15.55 15.28
C ALA A 203 15.09 15.59 15.11
N LEU A 204 15.73 14.48 14.74
CA LEU A 204 17.18 14.44 14.57
C LEU A 204 17.68 15.28 13.38
N GLY A 205 16.94 15.30 12.28
CA GLY A 205 17.26 16.10 11.09
C GLY A 205 17.17 17.60 11.33
N THR A 206 16.14 18.05 12.07
CA THR A 206 16.00 19.46 12.45
C THR A 206 17.10 19.88 13.42
N ILE A 207 17.47 19.03 14.39
CA ILE A 207 18.60 19.27 15.30
C ILE A 207 19.91 19.40 14.52
N ALA A 208 20.18 18.52 13.54
CA ALA A 208 21.37 18.58 12.71
C ALA A 208 21.45 19.88 11.88
N LEU A 209 20.33 20.32 11.30
CA LEU A 209 20.23 21.59 10.57
C LEU A 209 20.48 22.81 11.48
N ILE A 210 19.92 22.80 12.69
CA ILE A 210 20.13 23.85 13.69
C ILE A 210 21.61 23.91 14.09
N LEU A 211 22.25 22.76 14.35
CA LEU A 211 23.67 22.71 14.67
C LEU A 211 24.55 23.23 13.53
N LEU A 212 24.23 22.89 12.27
CA LEU A 212 24.94 23.41 11.11
C LEU A 212 24.77 24.93 10.95
N LEU A 213 23.58 25.46 11.20
CA LEU A 213 23.34 26.90 11.21
C LEU A 213 24.13 27.61 12.32
N ILE A 214 24.17 27.02 13.53
CA ILE A 214 24.96 27.55 14.64
C ILE A 214 26.44 27.56 14.29
N ILE A 215 26.97 26.45 13.77
CA ILE A 215 28.37 26.34 13.34
C ILE A 215 28.67 27.38 12.25
N TRP A 216 27.77 27.55 11.28
CA TRP A 216 27.93 28.55 10.22
C TRP A 216 27.94 29.98 10.77
N LEU A 217 27.05 30.30 11.72
CA LEU A 217 27.02 31.61 12.39
C LEU A 217 28.30 31.88 13.19
N ILE A 218 28.80 30.88 13.92
CA ILE A 218 30.06 30.98 14.67
C ILE A 218 31.24 31.22 13.72
N ILE A 219 31.32 30.48 12.62
CA ILE A 219 32.37 30.70 11.62
C ILE A 219 32.24 32.11 11.02
N ARG A 220 31.02 32.55 10.71
CA ARG A 220 30.75 33.89 10.16
C ARG A 220 31.17 35.01 11.13
N THR A 221 30.90 34.88 12.43
CA THR A 221 31.30 35.88 13.44
C THR A 221 32.81 35.87 13.66
N ILE A 222 33.45 34.69 13.72
CA ILE A 222 34.92 34.57 13.83
C ILE A 222 35.62 35.18 12.62
N VAL A 223 35.10 34.97 11.40
CA VAL A 223 35.67 35.57 10.18
C VAL A 223 35.55 37.09 10.19
N LYS A 224 34.41 37.65 10.62
CA LYS A 224 34.25 39.11 10.81
C LYS A 224 35.22 39.66 11.86
N ALA A 225 35.37 38.98 13.00
CA ALA A 225 36.29 39.38 14.07
C ALA A 225 37.76 39.33 13.62
N LEU A 226 38.15 38.30 12.86
CA LEU A 226 39.50 38.16 12.30
C LEU A 226 39.79 39.18 11.19
N ALA A 227 38.78 39.60 10.41
CA ALA A 227 38.91 40.69 9.44
C ALA A 227 39.19 42.02 10.15
N CYS A 228 38.53 42.29 11.28
CA CYS A 228 38.76 43.48 12.08
C CYS A 228 40.16 43.52 12.71
N ARG A 229 40.71 42.36 13.11
CA ARG A 229 42.05 42.27 13.71
C ARG A 229 43.19 42.49 12.71
N ARG A 230 42.95 42.26 11.41
CA ARG A 230 43.97 42.41 10.35
C ARG A 230 44.13 43.85 9.86
N ASN A 231 43.16 44.72 10.13
CA ASN A 231 43.13 46.12 9.70
C ASN A 231 43.55 47.14 10.77
N LYS A 232 44.17 46.71 11.88
CA LYS A 232 44.79 47.66 12.82
C LYS A 232 46.10 48.18 12.20
N PRO A 233 46.20 49.46 11.80
CA PRO A 233 47.49 50.06 11.48
C PRO A 233 48.39 49.98 12.72
N LYS A 234 49.65 49.59 12.53
CA LYS A 234 50.70 49.73 13.53
C LYS A 234 50.96 51.23 13.72
N ASN A 235 50.16 51.88 14.54
CA ASN A 235 50.56 52.97 15.41
C ASN A 235 49.33 53.40 16.22
N GLU A 236 49.61 53.82 17.44
CA GLU A 236 48.69 54.51 18.36
C GLU A 236 47.86 53.62 19.29
N GLN A 237 48.47 53.35 20.45
CA GLN A 237 47.74 53.12 21.69
C GLN A 237 46.93 54.38 22.05
N ARG A 238 45.66 54.45 21.63
CA ARG A 238 44.55 55.13 22.35
C ARG A 238 43.32 55.14 21.44
N GLN A 239 42.43 54.18 21.68
CA GLN A 239 40.98 54.35 21.76
C GLN A 239 40.36 52.96 21.74
N THR A 240 40.35 52.39 22.95
CA THR A 240 39.28 51.51 23.38
C THR A 240 37.93 52.19 23.07
N LYS A 241 36.92 51.38 22.72
CA LYS A 241 35.54 51.75 22.33
C LYS A 241 35.32 51.96 20.83
N LYS A 242 35.08 50.86 20.11
CA LYS A 242 33.90 50.68 19.25
C LYS A 242 34.01 49.34 18.54
N CYS A 243 33.49 48.31 19.18
CA CYS A 243 33.05 47.06 18.57
C CYS A 243 32.09 46.43 19.60
N THR A 244 30.85 46.91 19.61
CA THR A 244 29.75 46.28 20.35
C THR A 244 28.58 46.10 19.39
N VAL A 245 28.05 44.87 19.44
CA VAL A 245 26.90 44.28 18.71
C VAL A 245 27.17 43.90 17.26
#